data_AF-A0A644ZWN6-F1
#
_entry.id   AF-A0A644ZWN6-F1
#
_cell.length_a   1.000
_cell.length_b   1.000
_cell.length_c   1.000
_cell.angle_alpha   90.00
_cell.angle_beta   90.00
_cell.angle_gamma   90.00
#
_symmetry.space_group_name_H-M   'P 1'
#
loop_
_entity.id
_entity.type
_entity.pdbx_description
1 polymer ?
#
loop_
_entity_poly.entity_id
_entity_poly.type
_entity_poly.pdbx_seq_one_letter_code
_entity_poly.pdbx_strand_id
1 'polypeptide(L)' 'MLVGADGGVDEVTVDGSSGSDALDAAAVSACYKWSFNPAKNGMDQAISCYIYVPITFRLR' A
#
# COMPACT_ATOMS: atom_id res chain seq x y z
N MET A 1 -4.49 1.60 1.18
CA MET A 1 -3.15 1.87 1.74
C MET A 1 -2.93 3.37 1.80
N LEU A 2 -2.43 3.90 2.91
CA LEU A 2 -2.03 5.30 3.05
C LEU A 2 -0.55 5.44 2.75
N VAL A 3 -0.22 6.29 1.79
CA VAL A 3 1.15 6.73 1.51
C VAL A 3 1.33 8.10 2.14
N GLY A 4 2.37 8.25 2.96
CA GLY A 4 2.74 9.50 3.63
C GLY A 4 3.30 10.53 2.66
N ALA A 5 3.35 11.78 3.10
CA ALA A 5 3.98 12.87 2.33
C ALA A 5 5.51 12.70 2.20
N ASP A 6 6.11 11.80 2.97
CA ASP A 6 7.50 11.37 2.89
C ASP A 6 7.73 10.22 1.88
N GLY A 7 6.66 9.68 1.29
CA GLY A 7 6.70 8.52 0.42
C GLY A 7 6.71 7.18 1.14
N GLY A 8 6.64 7.18 2.48
CA GLY A 8 6.49 5.99 3.29
C GLY A 8 5.07 5.41 3.20
N VAL A 9 4.92 4.16 3.61
CA VAL A 9 3.60 3.54 3.79
C VAL A 9 3.22 3.64 5.26
N ASP A 10 2.25 4.51 5.56
CA ASP A 10 1.81 4.76 6.93
C ASP A 10 0.81 3.70 7.39
N GLU A 11 -0.08 3.26 6.50
CA GLU A 11 -1.16 2.33 6.83
C GLU A 11 -1.46 1.38 5.67
N VAL A 12 -1.59 0.09 5.97
CA VAL A 12 -2.01 -0.94 5.01
C VAL A 12 -3.23 -1.66 5.55
N THR A 13 -4.28 -1.73 4.72
CA THR A 13 -5.52 -2.43 5.01
C THR A 13 -5.85 -3.33 3.83
N VAL A 14 -6.35 -4.53 4.11
CA VAL A 14 -6.82 -5.47 3.09
C VAL A 14 -8.28 -5.14 2.77
N ASP A 15 -8.53 -4.72 1.53
CA ASP A 15 -9.89 -4.42 1.03
C ASP A 15 -10.62 -5.69 0.57
N GLY A 16 -9.89 -6.61 -0.07
CA GLY A 16 -10.38 -7.93 -0.49
C GLY A 16 -9.40 -9.02 -0.11
N SER A 17 -9.85 -10.03 0.62
CA SER A 17 -9.04 -11.18 1.01
C SER A 17 -8.72 -12.07 -0.19
N SER A 18 -7.52 -12.66 -0.19
CA SER A 18 -7.13 -13.70 -1.14
C SER A 18 -7.79 -15.06 -0.87
N GLY A 19 -8.52 -15.19 0.24
CA GLY A 19 -9.05 -16.47 0.74
C GLY A 19 -8.07 -17.24 1.62
N SER A 20 -6.91 -16.66 1.95
CA SER A 20 -5.92 -17.24 2.86
C SER A 20 -5.32 -16.16 3.77
N ASP A 21 -5.55 -16.30 5.08
CA ASP A 21 -5.04 -15.36 6.09
C ASP A 21 -3.51 -15.22 6.04
N ALA A 22 -2.79 -16.30 5.73
CA ALA A 22 -1.34 -16.29 5.62
C ALA A 22 -0.84 -15.45 4.43
N LEU A 23 -1.52 -15.54 3.29
CA LEU A 23 -1.19 -14.74 2.10
C LEU A 23 -1.57 -13.27 2.32
N ASP A 24 -2.70 -13.00 2.96
CA ASP A 24 -3.13 -11.65 3.29
C ASP A 24 -2.14 -10.96 4.25
N ALA A 25 -1.71 -11.66 5.31
CA ALA A 25 -0.69 -11.16 6.23
C ALA A 25 0.66 -10.93 5.53
N ALA A 26 1.05 -11.83 4.63
CA ALA A 26 2.28 -11.67 3.84
C ALA A 26 2.20 -10.46 2.89
N ALA A 27 1.04 -10.24 2.24
CA ALA A 27 0.80 -9.07 1.40
C ALA A 27 0.93 -7.77 2.20
N VAL A 28 0.30 -7.70 3.38
CA VAL A 28 0.38 -6.54 4.28
C VAL A 28 1.84 -6.28 4.69
N SER A 29 2.56 -7.31 5.15
CA SER A 29 3.96 -7.17 5.55
C SER A 29 4.88 -6.73 4.42
N ALA A 30 4.62 -7.20 3.18
CA ALA A 30 5.37 -6.77 2.01
C ALA A 30 5.08 -5.30 1.65
N CYS A 31 3.81 -4.87 1.73
CA CYS A 31 3.39 -3.50 1.46
C CYS A 31 4.07 -2.48 2.39
N TYR A 32 4.22 -2.80 3.67
CA TYR A 32 4.92 -1.92 4.63
C TYR A 32 6.41 -1.71 4.31
N LYS A 33 7.02 -2.55 3.46
CA LYS A 33 8.42 -2.41 3.03
C LYS A 33 8.56 -1.60 1.74
N TRP A 34 7.46 -1.21 1.11
CA TRP A 34 7.48 -0.41 -0.10
C TRP A 34 7.72 1.06 0.21
N SER A 35 8.27 1.77 -0.76
CA SER A 35 8.40 3.21 -0.75
C SER A 35 7.84 3.74 -2.07
N PHE A 36 7.07 4.81 -1.98
CA PHE A 36 6.38 5.44 -3.08
C PHE A 36 6.86 6.87 -3.25
N ASN A 37 6.60 7.45 -4.42
CA ASN A 37 6.67 8.90 -4.52
C ASN A 37 5.40 9.47 -3.90
N PRO A 38 5.50 10.47 -3.00
CA PRO A 38 4.33 11.06 -2.38
C PRO A 38 3.45 11.73 -3.45
N ALA A 39 2.14 11.75 -3.19
CA ALA A 39 1.26 12.55 -4.02
C ALA A 39 1.59 14.03 -3.87
N LYS A 40 1.40 14.80 -4.94
CA LYS A 40 1.60 16.24 -4.92
C LYS A 40 0.29 16.96 -5.20
N ASN A 41 0.03 18.03 -4.45
CA ASN A 41 -1.11 18.91 -4.70
C ASN A 41 -0.84 19.86 -5.89
N GLY A 42 -1.82 20.71 -6.23
CA GLY A 42 -1.68 21.69 -7.32
C GLY A 42 -0.59 22.76 -7.10
N MET A 43 0.05 22.81 -5.93
CA MET A 43 1.16 23.71 -5.58
C MET A 43 2.49 22.95 -5.45
N ASP A 44 2.58 21.71 -5.97
CA ASP A 44 3.75 20.81 -5.90
C ASP A 44 4.16 20.38 -4.47
N GLN A 45 3.28 20.57 -3.47
CA GLN A 45 3.55 20.14 -2.10
C GLN A 45 3.23 18.66 -1.93
N ALA A 46 4.13 17.92 -1.28
CA ALA A 46 3.91 16.53 -0.94
C ALA A 46 2.79 16.39 0.10
N ILE A 47 1.83 15.53 -0.18
CA ILE A 47 0.67 15.25 0.66
C ILE A 47 0.50 13.74 0.84
N SER A 48 -0.09 13.34 1.96
CA SER A 48 -0.48 11.95 2.16
C SER A 48 -1.71 11.62 1.32
N CYS A 49 -1.76 10.40 0.77
CA CYS A 49 -2.88 9.96 -0.05
C CYS A 49 -3.20 8.48 0.15
N TYR A 50 -4.47 8.14 -0.04
CA TYR A 50 -4.91 6.75 -0.06
C TYR A 50 -4.82 6.18 -1.47
N ILE A 51 -4.17 5.02 -1.60
CA ILE A 51 -4.05 4.25 -2.85
C ILE A 51 -4.60 2.83 -2.68
N TYR A 52 -5.03 2.27 -3.81
CA TYR A 52 -5.45 0.88 -3.96
C TYR A 52 -4.49 0.14 -4.87
N VAL A 53 -3.93 -0.97 -4.38
CA VAL A 53 -2.99 -1.80 -5.14
C VAL A 53 -3.51 -3.24 -5.16
N PRO A 54 -3.84 -3.79 -6.35
CA PRO A 54 -4.24 -5.19 -6.44
C PRO A 54 -3.01 -6.11 -6.34
N ILE A 55 -3.07 -7.09 -5.45
CA ILE A 55 -2.04 -8.13 -5.29
C ILE A 55 -2.62 -9.46 -5.75
N THR A 56 -1.95 -10.13 -6.68
CA THR A 56 -2.36 -11.45 -7.18
C THR A 56 -1.29 -12.48 -6.88
N PHE A 57 -1.62 -13.46 -6.04
CA PHE A 57 -0.75 -14.59 -5.77
C PHE A 57 -0.88 -15.64 -6.89
N ARG A 58 0.26 -16.15 -7.35
CA ARG A 58 0.32 -17.32 -8.25
C ARG A 58 1.01 -18.46 -7.52
N LEU A 59 0.23 -19.43 -7.09
CA LEU A 59 0.73 -20.65 -6.46
C LEU A 59 1.19 -21.63 -7.54
N ARG A 60 2.26 -22.37 -7.27
CA ARG A 60 2.76 -23.45 -8.12
C ARG A 60 2.44 -24.80 -7.50
#